data_AF-B6BD21-F1
#
_entry.id   AF-B6BD21-F1
#
_cell.length_a   1.000
_cell.length_b   1.000
_cell.length_c   1.000
_cell.angle_alpha   90.00
_cell.angle_beta   90.00
_cell.angle_gamma   90.00
#
_symmetry.space_group_name_H-M   'P 1'
#
loop_
_entity.id
_entity.type
_entity.pdbx_description
1 polymer ?
#
loop_
_entity_poly.entity_id
_entity_poly.type
_entity_poly.pdbx_seq_one_letter_code
_entity_poly.pdbx_strand_id
1 'polypeptide(L)'
;MTIEWEADELRGFEKFRLSRKDHALFFIENERDFEAQLYAIKAALSRNKEAEKKAVENIEHMRSQIDLLDPEDHRNADHLNDHLTDMFHESVYSDAAHSMSAVGMLAPFIESLFVAIFEAIRKVEEPTDEVDPRQNAFRDLYWNPQLVIKKGEFGNDLIRGIQELARFSGLEPFLPDGYEKTLTALFAYRNNMFHNGFEWPADKVEKFQNRVKNKHWPETWCYHSSKNDVPWIYYMSEDFIQHCLKLIDEVLDGVGEYLEKREA
;
A
#
# COMPACT_ATOMS: atom_id res chain seq x y z
N MET A 1 7.64 26.80 59.77
CA MET A 1 8.27 25.69 59.05
C MET A 1 7.64 25.64 57.68
N THR A 2 8.18 26.47 56.79
CA THR A 2 7.77 26.58 55.39
C THR A 2 8.45 25.43 54.66
N ILE A 3 7.65 24.52 54.10
CA ILE A 3 8.16 23.50 53.20
C ILE A 3 8.37 24.21 51.87
N GLU A 4 9.62 24.54 51.57
CA GLU A 4 10.03 24.90 50.21
C GLU A 4 9.91 23.65 49.36
N TRP A 5 8.95 23.65 48.44
CA TRP A 5 8.92 22.67 47.37
C TRP A 5 10.07 23.02 46.43
N GLU A 6 11.18 22.29 46.53
CA GLU A 6 12.26 22.35 45.55
C GLU A 6 11.67 22.06 44.16
N ALA A 7 11.96 22.94 43.20
CA ALA A 7 11.53 22.88 41.81
C ALA A 7 12.13 21.69 41.02
N ASP A 8 12.59 20.64 41.72
CA ASP A 8 13.31 19.50 41.16
C ASP A 8 12.43 18.27 40.90
N GLU A 9 11.18 18.26 41.37
CA GLU A 9 10.23 17.17 41.08
C GLU A 9 9.58 17.25 39.68
N LEU A 10 9.89 18.30 38.89
CA LEU A 10 9.45 18.41 37.48
C LEU A 10 10.49 17.94 36.47
N ARG A 11 11.63 17.36 36.90
CA ARG A 11 12.67 16.79 36.00
C ARG A 11 12.34 15.40 35.43
N GLY A 12 11.06 15.10 35.22
CA GLY A 12 10.58 13.84 34.64
C GLY A 12 9.78 14.00 33.34
N PHE A 13 9.38 15.24 33.01
CA PHE A 13 8.77 15.58 31.73
C PHE A 13 9.78 16.40 30.92
N GLU A 14 10.87 15.76 30.49
CA GLU A 14 11.57 16.27 29.30
C GLU A 14 10.49 16.50 28.23
N LYS A 15 10.43 17.72 27.68
CA LYS A 15 9.40 18.14 26.72
C LYS A 15 9.13 17.00 25.74
N PHE A 16 7.99 16.34 25.87
CA PHE A 16 7.58 15.29 24.95
C PHE A 16 7.47 15.96 23.58
N ARG A 17 8.47 15.75 22.73
CA ARG A 17 8.45 16.28 21.38
C ARG A 17 7.75 15.23 20.53
N LEU A 18 6.57 15.60 20.04
CA LEU A 18 5.84 14.81 19.05
C LEU A 18 6.77 14.50 17.88
N SER A 19 6.76 13.25 17.42
CA SER A 19 7.47 12.90 16.19
C SER A 19 6.79 13.57 14.98
N ARG A 20 7.48 13.69 13.85
CA ARG A 20 6.89 14.19 12.61
C ARG A 20 5.66 13.40 12.20
N LYS A 21 5.71 12.08 12.37
CA LYS A 21 4.56 11.21 12.16
C LYS A 21 3.39 11.56 13.07
N ASP A 22 3.65 11.81 14.36
CA ASP A 22 2.58 12.22 15.29
C ASP A 22 1.98 13.56 14.87
N HIS A 23 2.82 14.54 14.52
CA HIS A 23 2.37 15.82 13.98
C HIS A 23 1.48 15.65 12.74
N ALA A 24 1.88 14.81 11.80
CA ALA A 24 1.09 14.52 10.61
C ALA A 24 -0.24 13.84 10.94
N LEU A 25 -0.26 12.88 11.85
CA LEU A 25 -1.46 12.19 12.30
C LEU A 25 -2.44 13.15 13.00
N PHE A 26 -1.96 13.96 13.95
CA PHE A 26 -2.79 14.99 14.59
C PHE A 26 -3.35 16.00 13.59
N PHE A 27 -2.60 16.32 12.55
CA PHE A 27 -3.04 17.25 11.52
C PHE A 27 -4.17 16.69 10.65
N ILE A 28 -4.12 15.40 10.30
CA ILE A 28 -5.11 14.76 9.41
C ILE A 28 -6.28 14.09 10.14
N GLU A 29 -6.17 13.87 11.46
CA GLU A 29 -7.22 13.27 12.29
C GLU A 29 -8.43 14.20 12.43
N ASN A 30 -9.35 14.11 11.46
CA ASN A 30 -10.64 14.81 11.50
C ASN A 30 -11.83 13.88 11.73
N GLU A 31 -11.61 12.59 12.03
CA GLU A 31 -12.60 11.54 12.40
C GLU A 31 -12.07 10.10 12.15
N ARG A 32 -10.92 9.95 11.47
CA ARG A 32 -10.37 8.65 11.06
C ARG A 32 -9.05 8.40 11.78
N ASP A 33 -9.02 7.32 12.57
CA ASP A 33 -7.80 6.85 13.22
C ASP A 33 -6.93 6.08 12.20
N PHE A 34 -6.03 6.79 11.53
CA PHE A 34 -5.14 6.21 10.52
C PHE A 34 -4.06 5.34 11.15
N GLU A 35 -3.67 5.63 12.39
CA GLU A 35 -2.66 4.86 13.09
C GLU A 35 -3.19 3.46 13.43
N ALA A 36 -4.36 3.37 14.06
CA ALA A 36 -5.00 2.10 14.38
C ALA A 36 -5.30 1.27 13.12
N GLN A 37 -5.74 1.92 12.02
CA GLN A 37 -5.92 1.27 10.73
C GLN A 37 -4.61 0.68 10.20
N LEU A 38 -3.51 1.45 10.25
CA LEU A 38 -2.20 0.97 9.79
C LEU A 38 -1.71 -0.22 10.64
N TYR A 39 -1.90 -0.17 11.97
CA TYR A 39 -1.58 -1.31 12.84
C TYR A 39 -2.41 -2.55 12.50
N ALA A 40 -3.71 -2.39 12.24
CA ALA A 40 -4.57 -3.49 11.86
C ALA A 40 -4.15 -4.11 10.51
N ILE A 41 -3.78 -3.28 9.53
CA ILE A 41 -3.26 -3.73 8.23
C ILE A 41 -1.94 -4.50 8.43
N LYS A 42 -0.97 -3.93 9.16
CA LYS A 42 0.31 -4.58 9.45
C LYS A 42 0.10 -5.94 10.13
N ALA A 43 -0.80 -6.02 11.11
CA ALA A 43 -1.15 -7.27 11.79
C ALA A 43 -1.81 -8.30 10.85
N ALA A 44 -2.71 -7.86 9.97
CA ALA A 44 -3.35 -8.76 8.99
C ALA A 44 -2.35 -9.32 7.98
N LEU A 45 -1.49 -8.48 7.42
CA LEU A 45 -0.42 -8.89 6.51
C LEU A 45 0.54 -9.89 7.16
N SER A 46 0.94 -9.64 8.41
CA SER A 46 1.79 -10.56 9.17
C SER A 46 1.14 -11.93 9.38
N ARG A 47 -0.18 -11.99 9.62
CA ARG A 47 -0.90 -13.26 9.75
C ARG A 47 -0.96 -14.03 8.44
N ASN A 48 -1.19 -13.33 7.32
CA ASN A 48 -1.21 -13.96 6.00
C ASN A 48 0.17 -14.55 5.66
N LYS A 49 1.25 -13.82 5.95
CA LYS A 49 2.63 -14.30 5.77
C LYS A 49 2.94 -15.55 6.59
N GLU A 50 2.48 -15.59 7.85
CA GLU A 50 2.62 -16.78 8.70
C GLU A 50 1.85 -17.97 8.12
N ALA A 51 0.67 -17.75 7.55
CA ALA A 51 -0.12 -18.79 6.91
C ALA A 51 0.53 -19.33 5.62
N GLU A 52 1.08 -18.44 4.79
CA GLU A 52 1.84 -18.80 3.58
C GLU A 52 3.04 -19.68 3.93
N LYS A 53 3.81 -19.30 4.96
CA LYS A 53 4.95 -20.09 5.43
C LYS A 53 4.54 -21.50 5.83
N LYS A 54 3.44 -21.65 6.57
CA LYS A 54 2.91 -22.97 6.98
C LYS A 54 2.46 -23.81 5.79
N ALA A 55 1.85 -23.19 4.77
CA ALA A 55 1.46 -23.90 3.56
C ALA A 55 2.69 -24.48 2.84
N VAL A 56 3.76 -23.70 2.72
CA VAL A 56 5.04 -24.16 2.14
C VAL A 56 5.64 -25.30 2.98
N GLU A 57 5.69 -25.16 4.31
CA GLU A 57 6.19 -26.20 5.22
C GLU A 57 5.40 -27.52 5.07
N ASN A 58 4.07 -27.44 4.91
CA ASN A 58 3.24 -28.63 4.68
C ASN A 58 3.54 -29.31 3.35
N ILE A 59 3.76 -28.54 2.28
CA ILE A 59 4.13 -29.07 0.96
C ILE A 59 5.49 -29.78 1.03
N GLU A 60 6.47 -29.17 1.69
CA GLU A 60 7.80 -29.76 1.88
C GLU A 60 7.76 -31.03 2.74
N HIS A 61 6.93 -31.02 3.79
CA HIS A 61 6.68 -32.21 4.60
C HIS A 61 6.08 -33.34 3.76
N MET A 62 5.07 -33.05 2.94
CA MET A 62 4.43 -34.05 2.07
C MET A 62 5.43 -34.67 1.07
N ARG A 63 6.28 -33.83 0.45
CA ARG A 63 7.37 -34.32 -0.42
C ARG A 63 8.31 -35.27 0.32
N SER A 64 8.69 -34.90 1.54
CA SER A 64 9.58 -35.73 2.37
C SER A 64 8.93 -37.08 2.73
N GLN A 65 7.61 -37.13 2.93
CA GLN A 65 6.88 -38.38 3.17
C GLN A 65 6.89 -39.28 1.93
N ILE A 66 6.71 -38.72 0.74
CA ILE A 66 6.75 -39.45 -0.53
C ILE A 66 8.14 -40.06 -0.75
N ASP A 67 9.21 -39.33 -0.46
CA ASP A 67 10.59 -39.81 -0.61
C ASP A 67 10.96 -40.97 0.32
N LEU A 68 10.21 -41.13 1.43
CA LEU A 68 10.41 -42.19 2.43
C LEU A 68 9.56 -43.43 2.18
N LEU A 69 8.65 -43.40 1.19
CA LEU A 69 7.80 -44.55 0.87
C LEU A 69 8.62 -45.71 0.28
N ASP A 70 8.17 -46.93 0.56
CA ASP A 70 8.64 -48.12 -0.15
C ASP A 70 8.29 -47.98 -1.64
N PRO A 71 9.26 -48.10 -2.57
CA PRO A 71 9.00 -48.05 -4.00
C PRO A 71 7.97 -49.06 -4.52
N GLU A 72 7.73 -50.16 -3.79
CA GLU A 72 6.71 -51.16 -4.14
C GLU A 72 5.30 -50.81 -3.62
N ASP A 73 5.16 -49.80 -2.75
CA ASP A 73 3.88 -49.33 -2.23
C ASP A 73 3.21 -48.32 -3.18
N HIS A 74 2.89 -48.80 -4.38
CA HIS A 74 2.29 -47.99 -5.44
C HIS A 74 0.98 -47.31 -5.01
N ARG A 75 0.19 -47.95 -4.13
CA ARG A 75 -1.11 -47.41 -3.72
C ARG A 75 -0.95 -46.18 -2.82
N ASN A 76 -0.03 -46.21 -1.86
CA ASN A 76 0.25 -45.03 -1.04
C ASN A 76 1.01 -43.96 -1.82
N ALA A 77 1.90 -44.36 -2.73
CA ALA A 77 2.59 -43.44 -3.63
C ALA A 77 1.61 -42.64 -4.50
N ASP A 78 0.64 -43.31 -5.15
CA ASP A 78 -0.38 -42.64 -5.97
C ASP A 78 -1.23 -41.67 -5.12
N HIS A 79 -1.70 -42.12 -3.95
CA HIS A 79 -2.51 -41.27 -3.06
C HIS A 79 -1.78 -40.00 -2.59
N LEU A 80 -0.51 -40.13 -2.18
CA LEU A 80 0.27 -38.97 -1.73
C LEU A 80 0.63 -38.03 -2.89
N ASN A 81 0.89 -38.57 -4.09
CA ASN A 81 1.14 -37.75 -5.28
C ASN A 81 -0.09 -36.96 -5.71
N ASP A 82 -1.28 -37.57 -5.67
CA ASP A 82 -2.55 -36.89 -5.92
C ASP A 82 -2.76 -35.76 -4.89
N HIS A 83 -2.57 -36.07 -3.59
CA HIS A 83 -2.72 -35.08 -2.53
C HIS A 83 -1.69 -33.94 -2.64
N LEU A 84 -0.44 -34.25 -2.98
CA LEU A 84 0.58 -33.23 -3.23
C LEU A 84 0.19 -32.32 -4.40
N THR A 85 -0.39 -32.89 -5.46
CA THR A 85 -0.87 -32.14 -6.62
C THR A 85 -1.99 -31.19 -6.22
N ASP A 86 -2.95 -31.65 -5.42
CA ASP A 86 -4.02 -30.80 -4.86
C ASP A 86 -3.44 -29.66 -4.02
N MET A 87 -2.45 -29.93 -3.16
CA MET A 87 -1.79 -28.89 -2.36
C MET A 87 -1.10 -27.82 -3.22
N PHE A 88 -0.50 -28.19 -4.36
CA PHE A 88 0.06 -27.22 -5.30
C PHE A 88 -1.02 -26.39 -6.01
N HIS A 89 -2.14 -27.01 -6.37
CA HIS A 89 -3.26 -26.28 -6.95
C HIS A 89 -3.84 -25.27 -5.96
N GLU A 90 -4.00 -25.67 -4.69
CA GLU A 90 -4.48 -24.80 -3.62
C GLU A 90 -3.50 -23.65 -3.32
N SER A 91 -2.19 -23.92 -3.31
CA SER A 91 -1.19 -22.89 -2.96
C SER A 91 -1.22 -21.71 -3.93
N VAL A 92 -1.35 -21.99 -5.22
CA VAL A 92 -1.44 -20.97 -6.30
C VAL A 92 -2.62 -20.01 -6.04
N TYR A 93 -3.79 -20.51 -5.64
CA TYR A 93 -4.93 -19.65 -5.33
C TYR A 93 -4.82 -18.99 -3.95
N SER A 94 -4.17 -19.64 -2.98
CA SER A 94 -3.88 -19.05 -1.68
C SER A 94 -2.99 -17.81 -1.81
N ASP A 95 -1.92 -17.88 -2.61
CA ASP A 95 -1.02 -16.75 -2.85
C ASP A 95 -1.72 -15.59 -3.56
N ALA A 96 -2.62 -15.91 -4.49
CA ALA A 96 -3.47 -14.92 -5.16
C ALA A 96 -4.44 -14.24 -4.16
N ALA A 97 -5.04 -15.03 -3.25
CA ALA A 97 -5.92 -14.50 -2.21
C ALA A 97 -5.16 -13.62 -1.21
N HIS A 98 -3.95 -14.00 -0.80
CA HIS A 98 -3.07 -13.15 0.01
C HIS A 98 -2.74 -11.84 -0.68
N SER A 99 -2.40 -11.90 -1.97
CA SER A 99 -2.12 -10.71 -2.77
C SER A 99 -3.34 -9.80 -2.91
N MET A 100 -4.53 -10.37 -3.14
CA MET A 100 -5.79 -9.63 -3.18
C MET A 100 -6.11 -8.97 -1.84
N SER A 101 -5.90 -9.69 -0.73
CA SER A 101 -6.05 -9.16 0.63
C SER A 101 -5.10 -7.98 0.86
N ALA A 102 -3.82 -8.13 0.49
CA ALA A 102 -2.81 -7.10 0.67
C ALA A 102 -3.13 -5.83 -0.13
N VAL A 103 -3.37 -5.96 -1.43
CA VAL A 103 -3.70 -4.80 -2.28
C VAL A 103 -5.06 -4.19 -1.91
N GLY A 104 -6.01 -5.01 -1.47
CA GLY A 104 -7.31 -4.59 -0.98
C GLY A 104 -7.26 -3.78 0.31
N MET A 105 -6.19 -3.89 1.10
CA MET A 105 -5.96 -3.07 2.29
C MET A 105 -5.07 -1.85 1.98
N LEU A 106 -3.97 -2.05 1.25
CA LEU A 106 -2.96 -1.01 1.03
C LEU A 106 -3.44 0.10 0.09
N ALA A 107 -4.05 -0.25 -1.04
CA ALA A 107 -4.50 0.74 -2.03
C ALA A 107 -5.54 1.72 -1.47
N PRO A 108 -6.66 1.28 -0.85
CA PRO A 108 -7.63 2.22 -0.29
C PRO A 108 -7.09 2.98 0.93
N PHE A 109 -6.19 2.39 1.72
CA PHE A 109 -5.55 3.12 2.82
C PHE A 109 -4.71 4.29 2.31
N ILE A 110 -3.83 4.04 1.34
CA ILE A 110 -2.98 5.09 0.74
C ILE A 110 -3.82 6.16 0.06
N GLU A 111 -4.86 5.76 -0.68
CA GLU A 111 -5.81 6.70 -1.29
C GLU A 111 -6.48 7.58 -0.22
N SER A 112 -7.02 6.98 0.83
CA SER A 112 -7.68 7.69 1.93
C SER A 112 -6.73 8.62 2.68
N LEU A 113 -5.47 8.21 2.84
CA LEU A 113 -4.42 9.01 3.45
C LEU A 113 -4.18 10.30 2.65
N PHE A 114 -3.97 10.21 1.33
CA PHE A 114 -3.78 11.39 0.50
C PHE A 114 -5.03 12.29 0.48
N VAL A 115 -6.23 11.71 0.43
CA VAL A 115 -7.48 12.50 0.56
C VAL A 115 -7.49 13.28 1.87
N ALA A 116 -7.21 12.63 3.00
CA ALA A 116 -7.21 13.28 4.31
C ALA A 116 -6.11 14.35 4.44
N ILE A 117 -4.92 14.11 3.88
CA ILE A 117 -3.82 15.09 3.85
C ILE A 117 -4.29 16.37 3.12
N PHE A 118 -4.84 16.25 1.92
CA PHE A 118 -5.26 17.43 1.16
C PHE A 118 -6.51 18.11 1.76
N GLU A 119 -7.42 17.35 2.37
CA GLU A 119 -8.52 17.90 3.16
C GLU A 119 -8.02 18.69 4.39
N ALA A 120 -6.95 18.26 5.03
CA ALA A 120 -6.35 18.97 6.15
C ALA A 120 -5.58 20.22 5.70
N ILE A 121 -4.78 20.12 4.62
CA ILE A 121 -4.09 21.27 4.01
C ILE A 121 -5.09 22.37 3.62
N ARG A 122 -6.23 22.00 3.02
CA ARG A 122 -7.31 22.93 2.71
C ARG A 122 -7.72 23.81 3.89
N LYS A 123 -7.73 23.28 5.12
CA LYS A 123 -8.21 23.99 6.31
C LYS A 123 -7.24 25.07 6.79
N VAL A 124 -5.96 24.93 6.44
CA VAL A 124 -4.89 25.86 6.85
C VAL A 124 -4.41 26.75 5.71
N GLU A 125 -4.78 26.45 4.46
CA GLU A 125 -4.54 27.33 3.32
C GLU A 125 -5.50 28.52 3.31
N GLU A 126 -4.95 29.74 3.30
CA GLU A 126 -5.72 30.94 3.01
C GLU A 126 -6.03 31.00 1.50
N PRO A 127 -7.24 31.40 1.09
CA PRO A 127 -7.53 31.57 -0.33
C PRO A 127 -6.62 32.66 -0.91
N THR A 128 -5.65 32.29 -1.74
CA THR A 128 -4.82 33.25 -2.47
C THR A 128 -5.57 33.75 -3.71
N ASP A 129 -5.47 35.06 -4.01
CA ASP A 129 -6.08 35.68 -5.20
C ASP A 129 -5.39 35.29 -6.53
N GLU A 130 -4.48 34.31 -6.52
CA GLU A 130 -3.82 33.83 -7.73
C GLU A 130 -4.73 32.90 -8.54
N VAL A 131 -4.82 33.20 -9.84
CA VAL A 131 -5.71 32.56 -10.82
C VAL A 131 -5.25 31.13 -11.14
N ASP A 132 -5.42 30.20 -10.20
CA ASP A 132 -5.38 28.78 -10.49
C ASP A 132 -6.66 28.41 -11.30
N PRO A 133 -6.54 27.81 -12.51
CA PRO A 133 -7.70 27.31 -13.26
C PRO A 133 -8.64 26.40 -12.45
N ARG A 134 -8.12 25.71 -11.42
CA ARG A 134 -8.91 24.91 -10.48
C ARG A 134 -9.70 25.76 -9.46
N GLN A 135 -9.26 26.98 -9.10
CA GLN A 135 -10.00 27.84 -8.14
C GLN A 135 -11.37 28.29 -8.65
N ASN A 136 -11.49 28.51 -9.97
CA ASN A 136 -12.77 28.90 -10.59
C ASN A 136 -13.75 27.71 -10.74
N ALA A 137 -13.26 26.49 -10.60
CA ALA A 137 -14.05 25.27 -10.67
C ALA A 137 -14.11 24.59 -9.29
N PHE A 138 -15.09 25.01 -8.48
CA PHE A 138 -15.52 24.33 -7.24
C PHE A 138 -14.53 24.40 -6.06
N ARG A 139 -14.67 25.43 -5.22
CA ARG A 139 -13.95 25.56 -3.93
C ARG A 139 -13.97 24.31 -3.05
N ASP A 140 -15.01 23.47 -3.14
CA ASP A 140 -15.14 22.27 -2.33
C ASP A 140 -14.50 21.01 -2.91
N LEU A 141 -14.51 20.86 -4.24
CA LEU A 141 -13.97 19.68 -4.93
C LEU A 141 -12.49 19.83 -5.31
N TYR A 142 -11.98 21.06 -5.28
CA TYR A 142 -10.58 21.41 -5.57
C TYR A 142 -9.58 20.47 -4.89
N TRP A 143 -9.80 20.20 -3.60
CA TRP A 143 -8.88 19.48 -2.74
C TRP A 143 -9.03 17.95 -2.79
N ASN A 144 -9.94 17.43 -3.61
CA ASN A 144 -10.07 15.99 -3.79
C ASN A 144 -9.02 15.50 -4.81
N PRO A 145 -7.99 14.73 -4.39
CA PRO A 145 -6.96 14.22 -5.29
C PRO A 145 -7.49 13.22 -6.33
N GLN A 146 -8.70 12.67 -6.15
CA GLN A 146 -9.31 11.76 -7.12
C GLN A 146 -9.72 12.48 -8.42
N LEU A 147 -9.93 13.80 -8.36
CA LEU A 147 -10.46 14.61 -9.45
C LEU A 147 -9.34 15.38 -10.16
N VAL A 148 -9.38 15.38 -11.50
CA VAL A 148 -8.49 16.18 -12.34
C VAL A 148 -9.25 16.82 -13.49
N ILE A 149 -8.77 17.97 -13.96
CA ILE A 149 -9.28 18.64 -15.17
C ILE A 149 -8.36 18.28 -16.35
N LYS A 150 -8.91 17.56 -17.33
CA LYS A 150 -8.22 17.21 -18.58
C LYS A 150 -8.91 17.94 -19.73
N LYS A 151 -8.21 18.89 -20.36
CA LYS A 151 -8.72 19.65 -21.53
C LYS A 151 -10.08 20.35 -21.28
N GLY A 152 -10.30 20.83 -20.05
CA GLY A 152 -11.56 21.47 -19.66
C GLY A 152 -12.67 20.51 -19.21
N GLU A 153 -12.45 19.20 -19.26
CA GLU A 153 -13.39 18.19 -18.76
C GLU A 153 -12.92 17.56 -17.46
N PHE A 154 -13.87 17.16 -16.62
CA PHE A 154 -13.60 16.43 -15.39
C PHE A 154 -13.27 14.97 -15.70
N GLY A 155 -12.26 14.44 -15.02
CA GLY A 155 -11.92 13.02 -15.05
C GLY A 155 -11.34 12.55 -13.73
N ASN A 156 -11.25 11.22 -13.57
CA ASN A 156 -10.66 10.59 -12.41
C ASN A 156 -9.22 10.16 -12.73
N ASP A 157 -8.26 10.66 -11.96
CA ASP A 157 -6.85 10.29 -12.07
C ASP A 157 -6.15 10.61 -10.75
N LEU A 158 -6.32 9.70 -9.78
CA LEU A 158 -5.82 9.89 -8.42
C LEU A 158 -4.34 10.27 -8.37
N ILE A 159 -3.50 9.58 -9.13
CA ILE A 159 -2.04 9.79 -9.10
C ILE A 159 -1.72 11.19 -9.61
N ARG A 160 -2.33 11.60 -10.72
CA ARG A 160 -2.15 12.93 -11.26
C ARG A 160 -2.72 14.00 -10.32
N GLY A 161 -3.86 13.76 -9.68
CA GLY A 161 -4.44 14.71 -8.73
C GLY A 161 -3.60 14.88 -7.47
N ILE A 162 -2.98 13.79 -6.96
CA ILE A 162 -1.97 13.87 -5.89
C ILE A 162 -0.80 14.75 -6.35
N GLN A 163 -0.25 14.52 -7.55
CA GLN A 163 0.88 15.33 -8.06
C GLN A 163 0.53 16.81 -8.26
N GLU A 164 -0.67 17.11 -8.75
CA GLU A 164 -1.13 18.49 -8.95
C GLU A 164 -1.34 19.20 -7.61
N LEU A 165 -1.97 18.54 -6.63
CA LEU A 165 -2.19 19.11 -5.30
C LEU A 165 -0.91 19.21 -4.47
N ALA A 166 0.00 18.23 -4.56
CA ALA A 166 1.28 18.28 -3.87
C ALA A 166 2.15 19.45 -4.37
N ARG A 167 2.12 19.72 -5.68
CA ARG A 167 2.78 20.90 -6.27
C ARG A 167 2.15 22.20 -5.80
N PHE A 168 0.83 22.29 -5.87
CA PHE A 168 0.12 23.50 -5.50
C PHE A 168 0.30 23.86 -4.02
N SER A 169 0.18 22.87 -3.13
CA SER A 169 0.34 23.07 -1.68
C SER A 169 1.79 23.22 -1.21
N GLY A 170 2.78 23.04 -2.09
CA GLY A 170 4.19 22.99 -1.72
C GLY A 170 4.60 21.74 -0.93
N LEU A 171 3.76 20.71 -0.88
CA LEU A 171 4.05 19.42 -0.23
C LEU A 171 5.02 18.55 -1.04
N GLU A 172 5.08 18.72 -2.37
CA GLU A 172 5.88 17.87 -3.27
C GLU A 172 7.34 17.63 -2.82
N PRO A 173 8.11 18.64 -2.37
CA PRO A 173 9.51 18.45 -1.95
C PRO A 173 9.70 17.60 -0.68
N PHE A 174 8.61 17.32 0.03
CA PHE A 174 8.61 16.54 1.27
C PHE A 174 8.09 15.12 1.05
N LEU A 175 7.54 14.81 -0.14
CA LEU A 175 7.09 13.47 -0.45
C LEU A 175 8.27 12.56 -0.81
N PRO A 176 8.16 11.24 -0.57
CA PRO A 176 9.25 10.31 -0.85
C PRO A 176 9.56 10.23 -2.34
N ASP A 177 10.83 10.22 -2.71
CA ASP A 177 11.25 10.15 -4.12
C ASP A 177 10.62 8.97 -4.87
N GLY A 178 10.03 9.26 -6.02
CA GLY A 178 9.43 8.25 -6.88
C GLY A 178 8.15 7.60 -6.31
N TYR A 179 7.49 8.23 -5.33
CA TYR A 179 6.20 7.75 -4.80
C TYR A 179 5.19 7.44 -5.91
N GLU A 180 5.19 8.17 -7.03
CA GLU A 180 4.24 7.95 -8.11
C GLU A 180 4.44 6.63 -8.83
N LYS A 181 5.69 6.13 -8.89
CA LYS A 181 5.98 4.81 -9.43
C LYS A 181 5.28 3.74 -8.58
N THR A 182 5.41 3.85 -7.26
CA THR A 182 4.77 2.97 -6.28
C THR A 182 3.25 3.02 -6.41
N LEU A 183 2.67 4.22 -6.43
CA LEU A 183 1.22 4.40 -6.59
C LEU A 183 0.73 3.81 -7.92
N THR A 184 1.44 4.07 -9.02
CA THR A 184 1.06 3.56 -10.35
C THR A 184 1.06 2.04 -10.39
N ALA A 185 2.07 1.40 -9.79
CA ALA A 185 2.13 -0.06 -9.69
C ALA A 185 0.99 -0.61 -8.81
N LEU A 186 0.79 -0.03 -7.63
CA LEU A 186 -0.20 -0.48 -6.65
C LEU A 186 -1.62 -0.42 -7.22
N PHE A 187 -2.02 0.74 -7.76
CA PHE A 187 -3.37 0.91 -8.33
C PHE A 187 -3.56 0.11 -9.62
N ALA A 188 -2.51 -0.07 -10.44
CA ALA A 188 -2.60 -0.93 -11.61
C ALA A 188 -2.81 -2.41 -11.23
N TYR A 189 -2.09 -2.88 -10.22
CA TYR A 189 -2.25 -4.24 -9.69
C TYR A 189 -3.63 -4.42 -9.08
N ARG A 190 -4.06 -3.49 -8.20
CA ARG A 190 -5.39 -3.46 -7.57
C ARG A 190 -6.49 -3.58 -8.62
N ASN A 191 -6.44 -2.76 -9.67
CA ASN A 191 -7.48 -2.74 -10.68
C ASN A 191 -7.55 -4.06 -11.45
N ASN A 192 -6.41 -4.68 -11.79
CA ASN A 192 -6.46 -5.99 -12.45
C ASN A 192 -6.99 -7.08 -11.50
N MET A 193 -6.56 -7.09 -10.25
CA MET A 193 -6.99 -8.09 -9.27
C MET A 193 -8.50 -8.00 -8.98
N PHE A 194 -9.03 -6.81 -8.73
CA PHE A 194 -10.45 -6.62 -8.39
C PHE A 194 -11.40 -6.68 -9.60
N HIS A 195 -10.93 -6.45 -10.82
CA HIS A 195 -11.78 -6.54 -12.01
C HIS A 195 -11.73 -7.89 -12.72
N ASN A 196 -10.65 -8.66 -12.57
CA ASN A 196 -10.49 -9.94 -13.26
C ASN A 196 -10.50 -11.15 -12.30
N GLY A 197 -10.42 -10.95 -10.99
CA GLY A 197 -10.21 -12.03 -10.03
C GLY A 197 -8.78 -12.57 -10.08
N PHE A 198 -8.60 -13.85 -9.75
CA PHE A 198 -7.27 -14.47 -9.67
C PHE A 198 -6.68 -14.81 -11.05
N GLU A 199 -7.52 -15.24 -11.98
CA GLU A 199 -7.10 -15.64 -13.33
C GLU A 199 -7.36 -14.52 -14.32
N TRP A 200 -6.29 -13.93 -14.85
CA TRP A 200 -6.42 -12.74 -15.70
C TRP A 200 -6.59 -13.14 -17.17
N PRO A 201 -7.51 -12.48 -17.91
CA PRO A 201 -7.60 -12.65 -19.36
C PRO A 201 -6.27 -12.30 -20.05
N ALA A 202 -5.94 -13.00 -21.14
CA ALA A 202 -4.66 -12.84 -21.84
C ALA A 202 -4.36 -11.39 -22.26
N ASP A 203 -5.39 -10.63 -22.70
CA ASP A 203 -5.21 -9.22 -23.07
C ASP A 203 -4.86 -8.33 -21.86
N LYS A 204 -5.30 -8.71 -20.65
CA LYS A 204 -4.97 -8.02 -19.39
C LYS A 204 -3.57 -8.35 -18.93
N VAL A 205 -3.18 -9.62 -19.03
CA VAL A 205 -1.80 -10.08 -18.78
C VAL A 205 -0.82 -9.29 -19.67
N GLU A 206 -1.06 -9.26 -20.98
CA GLU A 206 -0.20 -8.55 -21.92
C GLU A 206 -0.10 -7.05 -21.59
N LYS A 207 -1.24 -6.39 -21.32
CA LYS A 207 -1.27 -4.98 -20.91
C LYS A 207 -0.50 -4.74 -19.61
N PHE A 208 -0.61 -5.63 -18.63
CA PHE A 208 0.10 -5.51 -17.36
C PHE A 208 1.61 -5.69 -17.54
N GLN A 209 2.04 -6.71 -18.28
CA GLN A 209 3.46 -6.93 -18.61
C GLN A 209 4.07 -5.73 -19.35
N ASN A 210 3.35 -5.21 -20.34
CA ASN A 210 3.78 -4.01 -21.06
C ASN A 210 3.88 -2.81 -20.11
N ARG A 211 2.98 -2.69 -19.14
CA ARG A 211 3.05 -1.63 -18.14
C ARG A 211 4.25 -1.79 -17.20
N VAL A 212 4.53 -2.99 -16.69
CA VAL A 212 5.72 -3.29 -15.86
C VAL A 212 7.00 -2.83 -16.59
N LYS A 213 7.15 -3.23 -17.86
CA LYS A 213 8.31 -2.87 -18.69
C LYS A 213 8.38 -1.37 -18.96
N ASN A 214 7.31 -0.78 -19.50
CA ASN A 214 7.30 0.63 -19.92
C ASN A 214 7.41 1.62 -18.76
N LYS A 215 6.92 1.24 -17.57
CA LYS A 215 6.99 2.07 -16.36
C LYS A 215 8.22 1.77 -15.50
N HIS A 216 9.08 0.84 -15.94
CA HIS A 216 10.32 0.45 -15.25
C HIS A 216 10.08 0.16 -13.76
N TRP A 217 9.05 -0.65 -13.50
CA TRP A 217 8.79 -1.17 -12.16
C TRP A 217 9.80 -2.28 -11.86
N PRO A 218 10.28 -2.37 -10.60
CA PRO A 218 11.11 -3.50 -10.19
C PRO A 218 10.42 -4.84 -10.49
N GLU A 219 11.15 -5.76 -11.14
CA GLU A 219 10.64 -7.10 -11.43
C GLU A 219 10.31 -7.88 -10.15
N THR A 220 10.96 -7.52 -9.03
CA THR A 220 10.69 -8.11 -7.72
C THR A 220 9.34 -7.72 -7.14
N TRP A 221 8.61 -6.74 -7.69
CA TRP A 221 7.35 -6.28 -7.10
C TRP A 221 6.16 -7.20 -7.37
N CYS A 222 6.18 -7.89 -8.50
CA CYS A 222 5.13 -8.84 -8.84
C CYS A 222 5.76 -10.08 -9.45
N TYR A 223 5.31 -11.25 -9.00
CA TYR A 223 5.66 -12.53 -9.62
C TYR A 223 4.39 -13.18 -10.20
N HIS A 224 4.55 -14.30 -10.90
CA HIS A 224 3.44 -14.95 -11.58
C HIS A 224 3.63 -16.46 -11.68
N SER A 225 2.50 -17.16 -11.78
CA SER A 225 2.46 -18.55 -12.25
C SER A 225 2.17 -18.54 -13.75
N SER A 226 2.73 -19.53 -14.45
CA SER A 226 2.57 -19.70 -15.89
C SER A 226 1.89 -21.02 -16.23
N LYS A 227 1.06 -21.00 -17.28
CA LYS A 227 0.49 -22.20 -17.90
C LYS A 227 0.98 -22.22 -19.35
N ASN A 228 1.73 -23.27 -19.72
CA ASN A 228 2.40 -23.37 -21.03
C ASN A 228 3.24 -22.12 -21.36
N ASP A 229 4.08 -21.69 -20.42
CA ASP A 229 4.93 -20.48 -20.50
C ASP A 229 4.20 -19.14 -20.63
N VAL A 230 2.86 -19.14 -20.54
CA VAL A 230 2.04 -17.93 -20.53
C VAL A 230 1.61 -17.60 -19.10
N PRO A 231 1.93 -16.42 -18.57
CA PRO A 231 1.45 -16.00 -17.26
C PRO A 231 -0.07 -15.95 -17.20
N TRP A 232 -0.64 -16.41 -16.09
CA TRP A 232 -2.10 -16.46 -15.93
C TRP A 232 -2.59 -15.99 -14.56
N ILE A 233 -1.72 -16.06 -13.53
CA ILE A 233 -1.98 -15.52 -12.18
C ILE A 233 -0.80 -14.66 -11.77
N TYR A 234 -1.10 -13.46 -11.26
CA TYR A 234 -0.11 -12.50 -10.76
C TYR A 234 -0.24 -12.27 -9.27
N TYR A 235 0.91 -12.21 -8.61
CA TYR A 235 1.02 -12.08 -7.17
C TYR A 235 1.75 -10.79 -6.79
N MET A 236 1.34 -10.19 -5.68
CA MET A 236 2.06 -9.09 -5.05
C MET A 236 3.16 -9.68 -4.17
N SER A 237 4.41 -9.27 -4.37
CA SER A 237 5.49 -9.77 -3.53
C SER A 237 5.50 -9.15 -2.14
N GLU A 238 6.10 -9.86 -1.19
CA GLU A 238 6.39 -9.32 0.14
C GLU A 238 7.25 -8.04 0.04
N ASP A 239 8.22 -8.00 -0.87
CA ASP A 239 9.05 -6.81 -1.11
C ASP A 239 8.18 -5.60 -1.48
N PHE A 240 7.18 -5.80 -2.34
CA PHE A 240 6.29 -4.71 -2.73
C PHE A 240 5.34 -4.30 -1.60
N ILE A 241 4.84 -5.27 -0.83
CA ILE A 241 4.01 -5.02 0.36
C ILE A 241 4.79 -4.15 1.36
N GLN A 242 6.02 -4.54 1.69
CA GLN A 242 6.87 -3.79 2.60
C GLN A 242 7.23 -2.41 2.04
N HIS A 243 7.47 -2.31 0.72
CA HIS A 243 7.71 -1.03 0.07
C HIS A 243 6.50 -0.09 0.16
N CYS A 244 5.27 -0.59 0.02
CA CYS A 244 4.06 0.20 0.22
C CYS A 244 3.87 0.63 1.68
N LEU A 245 4.15 -0.24 2.65
CA LEU A 245 4.11 0.11 4.08
C LEU A 245 5.14 1.18 4.41
N LYS A 246 6.36 1.07 3.87
CA LYS A 246 7.41 2.06 4.03
C LYS A 246 7.00 3.41 3.44
N LEU A 247 6.41 3.41 2.23
CA LEU A 247 5.90 4.62 1.61
C LEU A 247 4.89 5.34 2.52
N ILE A 248 3.99 4.62 3.18
CA ILE A 248 3.02 5.21 4.12
C ILE A 248 3.75 5.94 5.26
N ASP A 249 4.70 5.26 5.91
CA ASP A 249 5.45 5.84 7.02
C ASP A 249 6.29 7.05 6.57
N GLU A 250 6.90 7.00 5.37
CA GLU A 250 7.67 8.11 4.79
C GLU A 250 6.79 9.30 4.35
N VAL A 251 5.58 9.05 3.84
CA VAL A 251 4.61 10.13 3.53
C VAL A 251 4.18 10.84 4.82
N LEU A 252 3.90 10.10 5.89
CA LEU A 252 3.57 10.70 7.19
C LEU A 252 4.74 11.52 7.76
N ASP A 253 5.97 11.01 7.67
CA ASP A 253 7.15 11.77 8.10
C ASP A 253 7.33 13.05 7.28
N GLY A 254 7.16 12.95 5.95
CA GLY A 254 7.25 14.09 5.03
C GLY A 254 6.19 15.16 5.29
N VAL A 255 4.95 14.76 5.56
CA VAL A 255 3.89 15.70 5.98
C VAL A 255 4.24 16.38 7.30
N GLY A 256 4.79 15.63 8.26
CA GLY A 256 5.27 16.21 9.52
C GLY A 256 6.36 17.25 9.31
N GLU A 257 7.35 16.96 8.46
CA GLU A 257 8.41 17.91 8.10
C GLU A 257 7.85 19.16 7.39
N TYR A 258 6.88 18.97 6.50
CA TYR A 258 6.18 20.06 5.82
C TYR A 258 5.52 21.02 6.82
N LEU A 259 4.84 20.48 7.84
CA LEU A 259 4.22 21.26 8.90
C LEU A 259 5.26 21.99 9.77
N GLU A 260 6.34 21.31 10.17
CA GLU A 260 7.44 21.93 10.93
C GLU A 260 8.02 23.15 10.19
N LYS A 261 8.16 23.08 8.86
CA LYS A 261 8.68 24.22 8.07
C LYS A 261 7.68 25.35 7.86
N ARG A 262 6.37 25.09 7.97
CA ARG A 262 5.34 26.14 7.88
C ARG A 262 5.17 26.92 9.17
N GLU A 263 5.45 26.29 10.31
CA GLU A 263 5.38 26.92 11.63
C GLU A 263 6.66 27.70 12.01
N ALA A 264 7.75 27.51 11.26
CA ALA A 264 9.05 28.15 11.46
C ALA A 264 9.16 29.52 10.76
#